data_AF-A0A9E4TIP4-F1
#
_entry.id   AF-A0A9E4TIP4-F1
#
_cell.length_a   1.000
_cell.length_b   1.000
_cell.length_c   1.000
_cell.angle_alpha   90.00
_cell.angle_beta   90.00
_cell.angle_gamma   90.00
#
_symmetry.space_group_name_H-M   'P 1'
#
loop_
_entity.id
_entity.type
_entity.pdbx_description
1 polymer ?
#
loop_
_entity_poly.entity_id
_entity_poly.type
_entity_poly.pdbx_seq_one_letter_code
_entity_poly.pdbx_strand_id
1 'polypeptide(L)'
;MEKHVRLEGHIPVERARQDPYVYLPFSVPPRTRRIEVTYEYFEPVTAPFGMGPGSTLDIGVFDSRGREFLDGVGFRGWSGAARSGFFLAPRESTPGYIRGPLFPGEWNIVLGVARAEPAGVRYAVDVRLEIAEDGEEVPDELPLLAGGAISTAVKPVGKTDARGPDDRGGRWLKGDLHCHTLHSDGLNTVRELVDRAIELGLDFLAVTDHNTNSHHEDLDALSDLPIILIPGEEVTTYWGHANTWGLREWIEYRCADQEAMAAVQRFIAEKGGLFSINHPKS
;
A
#
# COMPACT_ATOMS: atom_id res chain seq x y z
N MET A 1 26.08 9.94 -10.55
CA MET A 1 26.66 9.87 -9.18
C MET A 1 25.83 8.96 -8.27
N GLU A 2 26.46 8.20 -7.37
CA GLU A 2 25.75 7.39 -6.35
C GLU A 2 26.01 7.95 -4.95
N LYS A 3 24.98 7.98 -4.10
CA LYS A 3 25.09 8.33 -2.67
C LYS A 3 24.49 7.19 -1.84
N HIS A 4 25.18 6.81 -0.78
CA HIS A 4 24.75 5.76 0.15
C HIS A 4 24.58 6.35 1.56
N VAL A 5 23.48 5.99 2.22
CA VAL A 5 23.17 6.34 3.61
C VAL A 5 22.84 5.04 4.34
N ARG A 6 23.47 4.83 5.50
CA ARG A 6 23.18 3.69 6.39
C ARG A 6 22.59 4.21 7.70
N LEU A 7 21.43 3.68 8.07
CA LEU A 7 20.65 4.07 9.25
C LEU A 7 20.51 2.86 10.15
N GLU A 8 21.18 2.86 11.29
CA GLU A 8 21.16 1.76 12.25
C GLU A 8 20.59 2.22 13.58
N GLY A 9 19.94 1.31 14.29
CA GLY A 9 19.40 1.65 15.59
C GLY A 9 18.80 0.48 16.34
N HIS A 10 18.17 0.84 17.45
CA HIS A 10 17.48 -0.07 18.36
C HIS A 10 16.17 0.57 18.78
N ILE A 11 15.08 -0.17 18.66
CA ILE A 11 13.75 0.24 19.08
C ILE A 11 13.42 -0.51 20.38
N PRO A 12 13.39 0.18 21.54
CA PRO A 12 12.96 -0.43 22.80
C PRO A 12 11.51 -0.92 22.71
N VAL A 13 11.19 -2.03 23.38
CA VAL A 13 9.85 -2.60 23.37
C VAL A 13 8.81 -1.64 23.98
N GLU A 14 9.20 -0.84 24.97
CA GLU A 14 8.35 0.18 25.59
C GLU A 14 7.97 1.28 24.59
N ARG A 15 8.93 1.69 23.74
CA ARG A 15 8.68 2.66 22.67
C ARG A 15 7.69 2.08 21.67
N ALA A 16 7.92 0.85 21.20
CA ALA A 16 7.04 0.18 20.26
C ALA A 16 5.60 0.02 20.78
N ARG A 17 5.43 -0.18 22.09
CA ARG A 17 4.11 -0.26 22.73
C ARG A 17 3.39 1.08 22.83
N GLN A 18 4.12 2.18 22.94
CA GLN A 18 3.54 3.52 23.03
C GLN A 18 3.16 4.06 21.66
N ASP A 19 4.07 3.93 20.69
CA ASP A 19 3.79 4.25 19.30
C ASP A 19 4.68 3.36 18.41
N PRO A 20 4.07 2.47 17.63
CA PRO A 20 4.76 1.41 16.93
C PRO A 20 5.46 1.92 15.65
N TYR A 21 5.28 3.18 15.28
CA TYR A 21 5.89 3.74 14.08
C TYR A 21 7.14 4.56 14.41
N VAL A 22 8.25 4.21 13.78
CA VAL A 22 9.55 4.89 13.92
C VAL A 22 9.96 5.46 12.57
N TYR A 23 10.35 6.74 12.56
CA TYR A 23 10.71 7.44 11.32
C TYR A 23 12.20 7.71 11.27
N LEU A 24 12.83 7.33 10.16
CA LEU A 24 14.25 7.52 9.91
C LEU A 24 14.43 8.54 8.78
N PRO A 25 14.84 9.79 9.10
CA PRO A 25 15.00 10.81 8.08
C PRO A 25 16.26 10.58 7.23
N PHE A 26 16.17 10.85 5.93
CA PHE A 26 17.31 10.90 5.02
C PHE A 26 17.10 11.97 3.95
N SER A 27 18.19 12.54 3.44
CA SER A 27 18.13 13.61 2.45
C SER A 27 18.21 13.07 1.02
N VAL A 28 17.20 13.38 0.21
CA VAL A 28 17.13 13.15 -1.23
C VAL A 28 17.55 14.43 -1.97
N PRO A 29 18.71 14.42 -2.66
CA PRO A 29 19.17 15.57 -3.44
C PRO A 29 18.29 15.83 -4.68
N PRO A 30 18.36 17.04 -5.26
CA PRO A 30 17.86 17.28 -6.61
C PRO A 30 18.44 16.28 -7.62
N ARG A 31 17.67 15.98 -8.67
CA ARG A 31 18.05 15.08 -9.77
C ARG A 31 18.26 13.61 -9.36
N THR A 32 17.76 13.18 -8.19
CA THR A 32 17.67 11.75 -7.88
C THR A 32 16.73 11.06 -8.88
N ARG A 33 17.22 10.00 -9.53
CA ARG A 33 16.47 9.19 -10.50
C ARG A 33 16.03 7.83 -9.96
N ARG A 34 16.68 7.35 -8.91
CA ARG A 34 16.34 6.10 -8.24
C ARG A 34 16.69 6.17 -6.76
N ILE A 35 15.80 5.66 -5.92
CA ILE A 35 16.03 5.37 -4.51
C ILE A 35 15.88 3.86 -4.34
N GLU A 36 16.89 3.20 -3.81
CA GLU A 36 16.86 1.78 -3.46
C GLU A 36 17.09 1.63 -1.96
N VAL A 37 16.22 0.87 -1.31
CA VAL A 37 16.20 0.66 0.13
C VAL A 37 16.24 -0.82 0.40
N THR A 38 17.16 -1.25 1.27
CA THR A 38 17.17 -2.58 1.86
C THR A 38 17.20 -2.46 3.36
N TYR A 39 16.60 -3.40 4.08
CA TYR A 39 16.71 -3.43 5.53
C TYR A 39 16.82 -4.84 6.06
N GLU A 40 17.45 -4.93 7.22
CA GLU A 40 17.54 -6.13 8.04
C GLU A 40 17.22 -5.77 9.48
N TYR A 41 16.69 -6.74 10.22
CA TYR A 41 16.46 -6.62 11.65
C TYR A 41 16.74 -7.96 12.32
N PHE A 42 17.09 -7.87 13.61
CA PHE A 42 17.59 -9.01 14.34
C PHE A 42 16.44 -9.86 14.90
N GLU A 43 16.65 -11.18 14.87
CA GLU A 43 15.72 -12.19 15.39
C GLU A 43 14.33 -12.10 14.76
N PRO A 44 14.21 -12.17 13.42
CA PRO A 44 12.90 -12.18 12.78
C PRO A 44 12.11 -13.42 13.19
N VAL A 45 10.79 -13.27 13.27
CA VAL A 45 9.92 -14.44 13.40
C VAL A 45 10.10 -15.33 12.15
N THR A 46 10.60 -16.54 12.35
CA THR A 46 10.85 -17.50 11.26
C THR A 46 9.83 -18.63 11.21
N ALA A 47 9.00 -18.79 12.24
CA ALA A 47 8.00 -19.85 12.24
C ALA A 47 6.80 -19.50 11.34
N PRO A 48 6.13 -20.52 10.78
CA PRO A 48 4.97 -20.32 9.91
C PRO A 48 3.89 -19.46 10.57
N PHE A 49 3.17 -18.69 9.76
CA PHE A 49 2.06 -17.83 10.21
C PHE A 49 2.45 -16.79 11.28
N GLY A 50 3.73 -16.40 11.37
CA GLY A 50 4.18 -15.44 12.38
C GLY A 50 4.13 -15.98 13.81
N MET A 51 4.02 -17.30 13.97
CA MET A 51 4.07 -17.95 15.28
C MET A 51 5.52 -18.09 15.79
N GLY A 52 5.71 -18.37 17.07
CA GLY A 52 7.05 -18.60 17.65
C GLY A 52 7.79 -17.31 18.04
N PRO A 53 8.98 -17.37 18.63
CA PRO A 53 9.73 -16.20 19.10
C PRO A 53 10.26 -15.34 17.94
N GLY A 54 10.53 -14.08 18.23
CA GLY A 54 11.12 -13.12 17.30
C GLY A 54 10.33 -11.82 17.20
N SER A 55 10.89 -10.91 16.42
CA SER A 55 10.32 -9.61 16.10
C SER A 55 9.78 -9.60 14.67
N THR A 56 8.86 -8.68 14.40
CA THR A 56 8.34 -8.41 13.06
C THR A 56 8.39 -6.90 12.88
N LEU A 57 9.22 -6.48 11.93
CA LEU A 57 9.43 -5.09 11.60
C LEU A 57 8.98 -4.86 10.16
N ASP A 58 7.99 -3.99 10.00
CA ASP A 58 7.45 -3.57 8.73
C ASP A 58 8.24 -2.38 8.19
N ILE A 59 8.18 -2.17 6.87
CA ILE A 59 8.81 -1.01 6.22
C ILE A 59 7.88 -0.31 5.22
N GLY A 60 8.03 1.01 5.15
CA GLY A 60 7.48 1.86 4.10
C GLY A 60 8.24 3.19 4.02
N VAL A 61 7.70 4.16 3.28
CA VAL A 61 8.37 5.45 3.09
C VAL A 61 7.41 6.60 2.83
N PHE A 62 7.77 7.77 3.36
CA PHE A 62 7.18 9.06 3.05
C PHE A 62 8.23 9.97 2.41
N ASP A 63 7.82 10.76 1.42
CA ASP A 63 8.65 11.77 0.79
C ASP A 63 8.61 13.12 1.52
N SER A 64 9.29 14.11 0.94
CA SER A 64 9.45 15.45 1.51
C SER A 64 8.18 16.29 1.58
N ARG A 65 7.04 15.79 1.06
CA ARG A 65 5.74 16.48 1.15
C ARG A 65 5.00 16.22 2.46
N GLY A 66 5.56 15.39 3.35
CA GLY A 66 5.07 15.25 4.71
C GLY A 66 4.48 13.87 5.03
N ARG A 67 4.32 13.61 6.31
CA ARG A 67 3.87 12.33 6.88
C ARG A 67 2.83 12.50 7.97
N GLU A 68 2.24 13.68 8.07
CA GLU A 68 1.24 14.07 9.04
C GLU A 68 0.03 13.14 8.90
N PHE A 69 -0.57 12.77 10.04
CA PHE A 69 -1.72 11.88 10.05
C PHE A 69 -2.90 12.57 9.34
N LEU A 70 -3.51 11.89 8.35
CA LEU A 70 -4.56 12.38 7.45
C LEU A 70 -4.20 13.54 6.49
N ASP A 71 -3.32 14.45 6.90
CA ASP A 71 -2.96 15.64 6.11
C ASP A 71 -1.69 15.46 5.26
N GLY A 72 -0.86 14.46 5.59
CA GLY A 72 0.40 14.20 4.92
C GLY A 72 0.20 13.56 3.54
N VAL A 73 0.54 14.29 2.47
CA VAL A 73 0.42 13.80 1.09
C VAL A 73 1.69 13.09 0.57
N GLY A 74 2.68 12.91 1.45
CA GLY A 74 3.98 12.35 1.09
C GLY A 74 4.06 10.83 1.12
N PHE A 75 2.97 10.08 1.34
CA PHE A 75 3.01 8.61 1.32
C PHE A 75 3.53 8.09 -0.03
N ARG A 76 4.48 7.14 0.00
CA ARG A 76 5.08 6.54 -1.21
C ARG A 76 5.06 5.02 -1.25
N GLY A 77 4.61 4.36 -0.19
CA GLY A 77 4.44 2.91 -0.20
C GLY A 77 4.66 2.25 1.14
N TRP A 78 4.19 1.01 1.20
CA TRP A 78 4.26 0.13 2.37
C TRP A 78 4.46 -1.31 1.89
N SER A 79 5.21 -2.11 2.64
CA SER A 79 5.39 -3.54 2.34
C SER A 79 5.05 -4.46 3.49
N GLY A 80 4.70 -3.91 4.66
CA GLY A 80 4.76 -4.70 5.88
C GLY A 80 6.13 -5.36 6.02
N ALA A 81 6.14 -6.59 6.51
CA ALA A 81 7.33 -7.46 6.55
C ALA A 81 7.45 -8.39 5.31
N ALA A 82 6.64 -8.19 4.26
CA ALA A 82 6.60 -9.09 3.10
C ALA A 82 7.87 -9.02 2.23
N ARG A 83 8.67 -7.96 2.37
CA ARG A 83 9.86 -7.68 1.56
C ARG A 83 11.03 -7.31 2.45
N SER A 84 12.26 -7.57 1.98
CA SER A 84 13.51 -7.12 2.60
C SER A 84 14.05 -5.80 2.02
N GLY A 85 13.35 -5.23 1.05
CA GLY A 85 13.74 -3.99 0.39
C GLY A 85 12.76 -3.59 -0.72
N PHE A 86 12.97 -2.40 -1.25
CA PHE A 86 12.17 -1.81 -2.32
C PHE A 86 12.97 -0.77 -3.08
N PHE A 87 12.46 -0.35 -4.23
CA PHE A 87 12.96 0.81 -4.95
C PHE A 87 11.83 1.70 -5.45
N LEU A 88 12.18 2.98 -5.61
CA LEU A 88 11.34 4.02 -6.20
C LEU A 88 12.10 4.67 -7.35
N ALA A 89 11.43 4.78 -8.50
CA ALA A 89 11.87 5.58 -9.63
C ALA A 89 10.66 6.20 -10.33
N PRO A 90 10.85 7.25 -11.16
CA PRO A 90 9.74 7.94 -11.81
C PRO A 90 8.83 7.05 -12.65
N ARG A 91 9.40 6.05 -13.35
CA ARG A 91 8.67 5.21 -14.32
C ARG A 91 8.31 3.82 -13.82
N GLU A 92 9.03 3.33 -12.82
CA GLU A 92 8.86 1.98 -12.30
C GLU A 92 9.22 2.01 -10.82
N SER A 93 8.52 1.24 -10.01
CA SER A 93 8.79 1.08 -8.59
C SER A 93 8.44 -0.34 -8.18
N THR A 94 8.95 -0.78 -7.03
CA THR A 94 8.55 -2.07 -6.46
C THR A 94 7.03 -2.09 -6.24
N PRO A 95 6.30 -3.17 -6.59
CA PRO A 95 4.89 -3.30 -6.23
C PRO A 95 4.66 -3.03 -4.75
N GLY A 96 3.66 -2.20 -4.45
CA GLY A 96 3.41 -1.63 -3.12
C GLY A 96 3.90 -0.19 -2.95
N TYR A 97 4.72 0.31 -3.89
CA TYR A 97 5.27 1.66 -3.91
C TYR A 97 4.78 2.48 -5.10
N ILE A 98 4.43 3.72 -4.82
CA ILE A 98 3.89 4.67 -5.79
C ILE A 98 5.04 5.27 -6.59
N ARG A 99 5.12 4.91 -7.87
CA ARG A 99 6.03 5.53 -8.84
C ARG A 99 5.67 7.00 -9.09
N GLY A 100 6.59 7.76 -9.64
CA GLY A 100 6.41 9.18 -9.96
C GLY A 100 7.57 10.04 -9.48
N PRO A 101 7.47 11.37 -9.63
CA PRO A 101 8.56 12.31 -9.33
C PRO A 101 9.20 12.07 -7.97
N LEU A 102 10.53 12.14 -7.90
CA LEU A 102 11.30 12.02 -6.67
C LEU A 102 11.60 13.43 -6.15
N PHE A 103 10.73 13.94 -5.28
CA PHE A 103 10.83 15.29 -4.73
C PHE A 103 12.11 15.45 -3.90
N PRO A 104 12.93 16.48 -4.13
CA PRO A 104 14.08 16.76 -3.27
C PRO A 104 13.64 17.11 -1.85
N GLY A 105 14.50 16.85 -0.87
CA GLY A 105 14.26 17.22 0.53
C GLY A 105 14.46 16.08 1.50
N GLU A 106 13.90 16.21 2.70
CA GLU A 106 13.96 15.18 3.73
C GLU A 106 12.85 14.15 3.51
N TRP A 107 13.23 12.91 3.27
CA TRP A 107 12.35 11.76 3.21
C TRP A 107 12.43 10.98 4.50
N ASN A 108 11.42 10.17 4.79
CA ASN A 108 11.34 9.37 6.01
C ASN A 108 11.07 7.91 5.66
N ILE A 109 12.02 7.01 5.95
CA ILE A 109 11.68 5.59 6.08
C ILE A 109 10.78 5.46 7.30
N VAL A 110 9.65 4.76 7.16
CA VAL A 110 8.83 4.38 8.31
C VAL A 110 9.06 2.91 8.60
N LEU A 111 9.39 2.62 9.85
CA LEU A 111 9.46 1.27 10.40
C LEU A 111 8.24 1.04 11.29
N GLY A 112 7.52 -0.04 11.07
CA GLY A 112 6.37 -0.42 11.88
C GLY A 112 6.66 -1.63 12.75
N VAL A 113 6.54 -1.51 14.07
CA VAL A 113 6.84 -2.61 14.99
C VAL A 113 5.58 -3.43 15.24
N ALA A 114 5.31 -4.40 14.37
CA ALA A 114 4.20 -5.34 14.53
C ALA A 114 4.40 -6.25 15.74
N ARG A 115 5.66 -6.63 16.01
CA ARG A 115 6.05 -7.45 17.14
C ARG A 115 7.48 -7.16 17.56
N ALA A 116 7.73 -7.08 18.86
CA ALA A 116 9.06 -6.92 19.44
C ALA A 116 9.28 -7.93 20.57
N GLU A 117 10.48 -8.51 20.60
CA GLU A 117 10.98 -9.25 21.77
C GLU A 117 11.24 -8.31 22.96
N PRO A 118 11.36 -8.83 24.20
CA PRO A 118 11.61 -7.99 25.39
C PRO A 118 12.86 -7.11 25.28
N ALA A 119 13.86 -7.56 24.53
CA ALA A 119 15.08 -6.80 24.28
C ALA A 119 14.90 -5.65 23.28
N GLY A 120 13.74 -5.51 22.65
CA GLY A 120 13.49 -4.58 21.55
C GLY A 120 14.01 -5.09 20.20
N VAL A 121 13.95 -4.24 19.17
CA VAL A 121 14.31 -4.60 17.78
C VAL A 121 15.52 -3.80 17.33
N ARG A 122 16.63 -4.47 17.04
CA ARG A 122 17.76 -3.84 16.34
C ARG A 122 17.52 -3.89 14.83
N TYR A 123 17.90 -2.85 14.12
CA TYR A 123 17.72 -2.75 12.68
C TYR A 123 18.92 -2.08 12.00
N ALA A 124 19.07 -2.35 10.71
CA ALA A 124 19.91 -1.61 9.78
C ALA A 124 19.14 -1.37 8.48
N VAL A 125 19.10 -0.13 8.01
CA VAL A 125 18.50 0.28 6.73
C VAL A 125 19.58 0.91 5.87
N ASP A 126 19.76 0.39 4.67
CA ASP A 126 20.65 0.94 3.65
C ASP A 126 19.82 1.64 2.58
N VAL A 127 20.10 2.90 2.32
CA VAL A 127 19.48 3.72 1.28
C VAL A 127 20.53 4.10 0.25
N ARG A 128 20.36 3.66 -1.00
CA ARG A 128 21.18 4.04 -2.15
C ARG A 128 20.39 4.97 -3.06
N LEU A 129 21.04 6.06 -3.45
CA LEU A 129 20.47 7.09 -4.31
C LEU A 129 21.31 7.19 -5.58
N GLU A 130 20.66 7.01 -6.72
CA GLU A 130 21.25 7.31 -8.01
C GLU A 130 20.85 8.73 -8.41
N ILE A 131 21.85 9.56 -8.66
CA ILE A 131 21.69 10.98 -8.98
C ILE A 131 22.20 11.20 -10.41
N ALA A 132 21.34 11.78 -11.24
CA ALA A 132 21.65 12.08 -12.64
C ALA A 132 22.73 13.18 -12.71
N GLU A 133 23.70 13.00 -13.61
CA GLU A 133 24.78 13.96 -13.86
C GLU A 133 24.26 15.21 -14.59
N ASP A 134 25.02 16.31 -14.56
CA ASP A 134 24.64 17.53 -15.25
C ASP A 134 24.49 17.28 -16.76
N GLY A 135 23.34 17.65 -17.32
CA GLY A 135 22.99 17.41 -18.72
C GLY A 135 22.30 16.07 -19.00
N GLU A 136 22.22 15.16 -18.02
CA GLU A 136 21.36 13.98 -18.13
C GLU A 136 19.89 14.39 -17.96
N GLU A 137 19.02 13.78 -18.77
CA GLU A 137 17.58 13.96 -18.65
C GLU A 137 17.09 13.18 -17.42
N VAL A 138 16.57 13.91 -16.44
CA VAL A 138 15.77 13.30 -15.38
C VAL A 138 14.36 13.20 -15.95
N PRO A 139 13.70 12.03 -15.93
CA PRO A 139 12.31 11.94 -16.35
C PRO A 139 11.46 12.89 -15.50
N ASP A 140 11.20 14.08 -16.04
CA ASP A 140 10.19 14.99 -15.51
C ASP A 140 8.86 14.28 -15.65
N GLU A 141 8.10 14.30 -14.55
CA GLU A 141 6.69 13.93 -14.43
C GLU A 141 6.19 12.98 -15.53
N LEU A 142 6.00 11.70 -15.19
CA LEU A 142 4.97 10.96 -15.91
C LEU A 142 3.73 11.86 -15.92
N PRO A 143 3.09 12.12 -17.07
CA PRO A 143 1.78 12.76 -17.02
C PRO A 143 0.99 11.93 -16.02
N LEU A 144 0.56 12.58 -14.91
CA LEU A 144 -0.48 12.04 -14.04
C LEU A 144 -1.44 11.39 -15.01
N LEU A 145 -1.63 10.06 -14.92
CA LEU A 145 -2.65 9.41 -15.73
C LEU A 145 -3.90 10.21 -15.46
N ALA A 146 -4.24 11.05 -16.43
CA ALA A 146 -5.12 12.19 -16.21
C ALA A 146 -6.39 11.56 -15.73
N GLY A 147 -6.75 11.83 -14.46
CA GLY A 147 -7.82 11.16 -13.73
C GLY A 147 -9.00 11.00 -14.66
N GLY A 148 -9.03 9.85 -15.35
CA GLY A 148 -9.86 9.68 -16.51
C GLY A 148 -11.25 9.78 -15.95
N ALA A 149 -12.01 10.78 -16.42
CA ALA A 149 -13.36 11.00 -15.95
C ALA A 149 -14.04 9.64 -15.90
N ILE A 150 -14.25 9.16 -14.67
CA ILE A 150 -14.76 7.81 -14.48
C ILE A 150 -16.15 7.87 -15.06
N SER A 151 -16.37 7.06 -16.08
CA SER A 151 -17.71 6.70 -16.46
C SER A 151 -18.33 6.04 -15.23
N THR A 152 -19.11 6.79 -14.45
CA THR A 152 -20.05 6.24 -13.47
C THR A 152 -21.08 5.33 -14.12
N ALA A 153 -21.15 5.33 -15.46
CA ALA A 153 -21.88 4.32 -16.18
C ALA A 153 -21.13 2.99 -16.05
N VAL A 154 -21.68 2.14 -15.19
CA VAL A 154 -21.52 0.69 -15.27
C VAL A 154 -21.87 0.29 -16.69
N LYS A 155 -20.87 0.02 -17.54
CA LYS A 155 -21.14 -0.68 -18.80
C LYS A 155 -21.69 -2.05 -18.40
N PRO A 156 -22.87 -2.47 -18.88
CA PRO A 156 -23.39 -3.79 -18.57
C PRO A 156 -22.37 -4.81 -19.06
N VAL A 157 -21.72 -5.50 -18.12
CA VAL A 157 -20.83 -6.61 -18.45
C VAL A 157 -21.66 -7.69 -19.15
N GLY A 158 -21.09 -8.23 -20.23
CA GLY A 158 -21.71 -9.17 -21.16
C GLY A 158 -22.34 -10.39 -20.47
N LYS A 159 -23.26 -11.01 -21.22
CA LYS A 159 -24.16 -12.12 -20.85
C LYS A 159 -23.60 -13.03 -19.76
N THR A 160 -24.03 -12.74 -18.54
CA THR A 160 -24.04 -13.67 -17.43
C THR A 160 -25.33 -14.47 -17.54
N ASP A 161 -25.21 -15.79 -17.48
CA ASP A 161 -26.36 -16.68 -17.33
C ASP A 161 -27.07 -16.27 -16.05
N ALA A 162 -28.13 -15.46 -16.22
CA ALA A 162 -28.85 -14.84 -15.13
C ALA A 162 -29.26 -15.91 -14.12
N ARG A 163 -28.62 -15.91 -12.94
CA ARG A 163 -29.24 -16.49 -11.75
C ARG A 163 -30.47 -15.62 -11.52
N GLY A 164 -31.64 -16.27 -11.52
CA GLY A 164 -32.96 -15.63 -11.65
C GLY A 164 -33.20 -14.43 -10.72
N PRO A 165 -34.27 -13.67 -10.97
CA PRO A 165 -34.55 -12.44 -10.23
C PRO A 165 -34.56 -12.70 -8.73
N ASP A 166 -34.02 -11.76 -7.95
CA ASP A 166 -34.28 -11.75 -6.51
C ASP A 166 -35.77 -11.49 -6.23
N ASP A 167 -36.17 -11.64 -4.98
CA ASP A 167 -37.54 -11.41 -4.50
C ASP A 167 -38.06 -9.98 -4.73
N ARG A 168 -37.19 -9.05 -5.12
CA ARG A 168 -37.47 -7.63 -5.40
C ARG A 168 -37.29 -7.26 -6.88
N GLY A 169 -37.05 -8.25 -7.76
CA GLY A 169 -36.85 -8.03 -9.20
C GLY A 169 -35.45 -7.55 -9.60
N GLY A 170 -34.49 -7.60 -8.67
CA GLY A 170 -33.06 -7.35 -8.90
C GLY A 170 -32.32 -8.57 -9.44
N ARG A 171 -31.03 -8.41 -9.71
CA ARG A 171 -30.13 -9.48 -10.19
C ARG A 171 -29.08 -9.78 -9.13
N TRP A 172 -28.85 -11.06 -8.85
CA TRP A 172 -27.71 -11.51 -8.05
C TRP A 172 -26.40 -11.32 -8.82
N LEU A 173 -25.43 -10.65 -8.19
CA LEU A 173 -24.06 -10.52 -8.68
C LEU A 173 -23.13 -11.42 -7.86
N LYS A 174 -22.22 -12.11 -8.55
CA LYS A 174 -21.16 -12.92 -7.97
C LYS A 174 -19.87 -12.12 -8.02
N GLY A 175 -19.17 -11.98 -6.91
CA GLY A 175 -17.86 -11.31 -6.93
C GLY A 175 -17.07 -11.56 -5.66
N ASP A 176 -15.89 -10.98 -5.64
CA ASP A 176 -14.98 -10.99 -4.50
C ASP A 176 -14.74 -9.55 -4.03
N LEU A 177 -14.76 -9.35 -2.71
CA LEU A 177 -14.62 -8.04 -2.07
C LEU A 177 -13.28 -7.87 -1.34
N HIS A 178 -12.44 -8.92 -1.28
CA HIS A 178 -11.21 -8.90 -0.51
C HIS A 178 -10.16 -9.80 -1.16
N CYS A 179 -9.20 -9.20 -1.87
CA CYS A 179 -8.08 -9.93 -2.44
C CYS A 179 -6.81 -9.08 -2.51
N HIS A 180 -5.67 -9.76 -2.57
CA HIS A 180 -4.33 -9.17 -2.55
C HIS A 180 -3.55 -9.52 -3.80
N THR A 181 -2.63 -8.63 -4.18
CA THR A 181 -1.74 -8.80 -5.32
C THR A 181 -0.29 -8.70 -4.87
N LEU A 182 0.63 -8.74 -5.83
CA LEU A 182 2.03 -8.44 -5.58
C LEU A 182 2.25 -7.05 -4.96
N HIS A 183 1.27 -6.15 -4.97
CA HIS A 183 1.40 -4.85 -4.32
C HIS A 183 1.40 -4.92 -2.78
N SER A 184 0.98 -6.04 -2.19
CA SER A 184 1.18 -6.32 -0.77
C SER A 184 1.75 -7.71 -0.53
N ASP A 185 0.94 -8.67 -0.11
CA ASP A 185 1.34 -10.04 0.26
C ASP A 185 0.73 -11.12 -0.65
N GLY A 186 -0.02 -10.71 -1.68
CA GLY A 186 -0.54 -11.60 -2.70
C GLY A 186 0.54 -12.13 -3.64
N LEU A 187 0.21 -13.22 -4.34
CA LEU A 187 1.15 -13.90 -5.24
C LEU A 187 0.94 -13.58 -6.72
N ASN A 188 -0.16 -12.91 -7.06
CA ASN A 188 -0.56 -12.63 -8.44
C ASN A 188 -0.44 -11.16 -8.78
N THR A 189 -0.13 -10.87 -10.05
CA THR A 189 -0.29 -9.51 -10.60
C THR A 189 -1.77 -9.14 -10.63
N VAL A 190 -2.08 -7.84 -10.70
CA VAL A 190 -3.47 -7.36 -10.89
C VAL A 190 -4.09 -8.01 -12.13
N ARG A 191 -3.33 -8.07 -13.24
CA ARG A 191 -3.79 -8.68 -14.49
C ARG A 191 -4.16 -10.15 -14.35
N GLU A 192 -3.30 -10.96 -13.74
CA GLU A 192 -3.56 -12.39 -13.51
C GLU A 192 -4.81 -12.60 -12.64
N LEU A 193 -5.00 -11.75 -11.62
CA LEU A 193 -6.14 -11.83 -10.71
C LEU A 193 -7.44 -11.49 -11.45
N VAL A 194 -7.43 -10.43 -12.27
CA VAL A 194 -8.58 -10.03 -13.10
C VAL A 194 -8.93 -11.09 -14.14
N ASP A 195 -7.93 -11.65 -14.85
CA ASP A 195 -8.15 -12.74 -15.79
C ASP A 195 -8.81 -13.94 -15.11
N ARG A 196 -8.30 -14.31 -13.94
CA ARG A 196 -8.84 -15.43 -13.18
C ARG A 196 -10.28 -15.16 -12.73
N ALA A 197 -10.60 -13.95 -12.32
CA ALA A 197 -11.95 -13.55 -11.95
C ALA A 197 -12.93 -13.67 -13.14
N ILE A 198 -12.51 -13.26 -14.34
CA ILE A 198 -13.30 -13.40 -15.57
C ILE A 198 -13.51 -14.88 -15.91
N GLU A 199 -12.46 -15.71 -15.87
CA GLU A 199 -12.56 -17.15 -16.09
C GLU A 199 -13.52 -17.85 -15.13
N LEU A 200 -13.56 -17.39 -13.87
CA LEU A 200 -14.47 -17.88 -12.83
C LEU A 200 -15.90 -17.32 -12.95
N GLY A 201 -16.16 -16.45 -13.92
CA GLY A 201 -17.44 -15.81 -14.14
C GLY A 201 -17.85 -14.89 -12.99
N LEU A 202 -16.92 -14.14 -12.41
CA LEU A 202 -17.23 -13.07 -11.47
C LEU A 202 -17.78 -11.85 -12.24
N ASP A 203 -18.84 -11.25 -11.70
CA ASP A 203 -19.40 -9.98 -12.15
C ASP A 203 -18.55 -8.78 -11.67
N PHE A 204 -17.93 -8.91 -10.50
CA PHE A 204 -17.08 -7.87 -9.91
C PHE A 204 -15.91 -8.45 -9.11
N LEU A 205 -14.88 -7.64 -8.94
CA LEU A 205 -13.67 -7.94 -8.18
C LEU A 205 -13.16 -6.68 -7.50
N ALA A 206 -13.02 -6.70 -6.17
CA ALA A 206 -12.32 -5.67 -5.41
C ALA A 206 -10.90 -6.10 -5.07
N VAL A 207 -9.92 -5.25 -5.38
CA VAL A 207 -8.52 -5.48 -5.00
C VAL A 207 -8.15 -4.54 -3.87
N THR A 208 -7.71 -5.12 -2.75
CA THR A 208 -7.59 -4.48 -1.44
C THR A 208 -6.21 -4.76 -0.83
N ASP A 209 -5.14 -4.44 -1.57
CA ASP A 209 -3.78 -4.59 -1.06
C ASP A 209 -3.58 -3.83 0.27
N HIS A 210 -2.70 -4.37 1.13
CA HIS A 210 -2.48 -3.83 2.47
C HIS A 210 -1.82 -2.44 2.45
N ASN A 211 -2.51 -1.44 3.00
CA ASN A 211 -1.98 -0.11 3.30
C ASN A 211 -1.32 0.63 2.11
N THR A 212 -1.73 0.30 0.87
CA THR A 212 -1.20 0.91 -0.35
C THR A 212 -2.29 0.99 -1.41
N ASN A 213 -2.27 2.07 -2.19
CA ASN A 213 -3.12 2.26 -3.36
C ASN A 213 -2.34 2.11 -4.69
N SER A 214 -1.10 1.62 -4.64
CA SER A 214 -0.22 1.55 -5.82
C SER A 214 -0.75 0.64 -6.94
N HIS A 215 -1.64 -0.31 -6.63
CA HIS A 215 -2.30 -1.19 -7.61
C HIS A 215 -3.43 -0.50 -8.39
N HIS A 216 -3.89 0.69 -7.95
CA HIS A 216 -5.03 1.36 -8.59
C HIS A 216 -4.73 1.76 -10.04
N GLU A 217 -3.48 2.10 -10.36
CA GLU A 217 -3.05 2.39 -11.73
C GLU A 217 -3.19 1.18 -12.66
N ASP A 218 -2.84 -0.01 -12.15
CA ASP A 218 -2.98 -1.27 -12.89
C ASP A 218 -4.46 -1.65 -13.07
N LEU A 219 -5.32 -1.36 -12.10
CA LEU A 219 -6.77 -1.51 -12.24
C LEU A 219 -7.34 -0.58 -13.32
N ASP A 220 -6.88 0.67 -13.37
CA ASP A 220 -7.32 1.64 -14.38
C ASP A 220 -6.94 1.22 -15.79
N ALA A 221 -5.74 0.64 -15.97
CA ALA A 221 -5.31 0.09 -17.24
C ALA A 221 -6.17 -1.10 -17.72
N LEU A 222 -6.96 -1.70 -16.82
CA LEU A 222 -7.81 -2.87 -17.09
C LEU A 222 -9.32 -2.52 -17.08
N SER A 223 -9.70 -1.24 -17.00
CA SER A 223 -11.10 -0.82 -16.85
C SER A 223 -12.02 -1.16 -18.04
N ASP A 224 -11.44 -1.48 -19.20
CA ASP A 224 -12.20 -1.87 -20.40
C ASP A 224 -12.51 -3.38 -20.47
N LEU A 225 -12.03 -4.17 -19.50
CA LEU A 225 -12.33 -5.60 -19.42
C LEU A 225 -13.79 -5.87 -19.00
N PRO A 226 -14.35 -7.04 -19.36
CA PRO A 226 -15.73 -7.39 -19.06
C PRO A 226 -15.91 -7.86 -17.61
N ILE A 227 -15.55 -7.02 -16.64
CA ILE A 227 -15.74 -7.23 -15.20
C ILE A 227 -15.75 -5.88 -14.49
N ILE A 228 -16.53 -5.74 -13.42
CA ILE A 228 -16.50 -4.53 -12.58
C ILE A 228 -15.29 -4.60 -11.65
N LEU A 229 -14.33 -3.71 -11.86
CA LEU A 229 -13.18 -3.57 -10.96
C LEU A 229 -13.47 -2.51 -9.90
N ILE A 230 -13.29 -2.88 -8.63
CA ILE A 230 -13.53 -2.00 -7.48
C ILE A 230 -12.17 -1.68 -6.84
N PRO A 231 -11.70 -0.43 -6.92
CA PRO A 231 -10.52 -0.01 -6.17
C PRO A 231 -10.84 -0.05 -4.67
N GLY A 232 -9.95 -0.69 -3.91
CA GLY A 232 -10.00 -0.70 -2.46
C GLY A 232 -8.61 -0.75 -1.85
N GLU A 233 -8.58 -0.76 -0.53
CA GLU A 233 -7.38 -0.88 0.29
C GLU A 233 -7.77 -1.67 1.56
N GLU A 234 -6.90 -2.58 2.03
CA GLU A 234 -7.08 -3.15 3.36
C GLU A 234 -6.30 -2.30 4.37
N VAL A 235 -7.03 -1.49 5.13
CA VAL A 235 -6.51 -0.73 6.26
C VAL A 235 -6.11 -1.71 7.36
N THR A 236 -4.81 -1.94 7.45
CA THR A 236 -4.18 -2.97 8.26
C THR A 236 -3.45 -2.31 9.40
N THR A 237 -4.05 -2.40 10.58
CA THR A 237 -3.47 -1.89 11.82
C THR A 237 -2.97 -3.06 12.68
N TYR A 238 -2.18 -2.76 13.71
CA TYR A 238 -1.75 -3.80 14.65
C TYR A 238 -2.88 -4.36 15.53
N TRP A 239 -4.04 -3.71 15.55
CA TRP A 239 -5.19 -4.05 16.39
C TRP A 239 -6.36 -4.68 15.63
N GLY A 240 -6.36 -4.61 14.29
CA GLY A 240 -7.45 -5.11 13.47
C GLY A 240 -7.38 -4.57 12.04
N HIS A 241 -8.15 -5.20 11.16
CA HIS A 241 -8.15 -4.89 9.75
C HIS A 241 -9.54 -4.48 9.27
N ALA A 242 -9.60 -3.61 8.28
CA ALA A 242 -10.84 -3.21 7.62
C ALA A 242 -10.60 -2.89 6.15
N ASN A 243 -11.50 -3.34 5.28
CA ASN A 243 -11.49 -2.93 3.89
C ASN A 243 -12.21 -1.60 3.72
N THR A 244 -11.65 -0.81 2.81
CA THR A 244 -12.28 0.37 2.24
C THR A 244 -12.39 0.24 0.73
N TRP A 245 -13.51 0.72 0.18
CA TRP A 245 -13.79 0.65 -1.26
C TRP A 245 -14.32 1.97 -1.79
N GLY A 246 -14.03 2.22 -3.06
CA GLY A 246 -14.58 3.36 -3.81
C GLY A 246 -13.74 4.64 -3.72
N LEU A 247 -12.60 4.60 -3.05
CA LEU A 247 -11.64 5.69 -2.98
C LEU A 247 -10.39 5.38 -3.81
N ARG A 248 -9.75 6.43 -4.35
CA ARG A 248 -8.51 6.34 -5.15
C ARG A 248 -7.30 6.97 -4.48
N GLU A 249 -7.54 7.59 -3.33
CA GLU A 249 -6.50 8.17 -2.50
C GLU A 249 -6.07 7.14 -1.46
N TRP A 250 -4.81 7.21 -1.06
CA TRP A 250 -4.27 6.36 0.01
C TRP A 250 -5.01 6.61 1.32
N ILE A 251 -5.26 5.55 2.07
CA ILE A 251 -6.00 5.60 3.32
C ILE A 251 -5.04 5.41 4.51
N GLU A 252 -5.15 6.33 5.46
CA GLU A 252 -4.30 6.32 6.64
C GLU A 252 -4.55 5.07 7.50
N TYR A 253 -3.49 4.29 7.75
CA TYR A 253 -3.53 3.06 8.55
C TYR A 253 -2.85 3.21 9.91
N ARG A 254 -2.09 4.29 10.13
CA ARG A 254 -1.27 4.50 11.35
C ARG A 254 -2.12 4.95 12.55
N CYS A 255 -3.26 4.29 12.74
CA CYS A 255 -4.24 4.59 13.78
C CYS A 255 -3.73 4.13 15.15
N ALA A 256 -3.11 5.03 15.92
CA ALA A 256 -2.55 4.70 17.23
C ALA A 256 -3.62 4.37 18.30
N ASP A 257 -4.85 4.84 18.11
CA ASP A 257 -5.97 4.64 19.03
C ASP A 257 -7.33 4.65 18.32
N GLN A 258 -8.40 4.56 19.11
CA GLN A 258 -9.78 4.56 18.61
C GLN A 258 -10.19 5.91 18.01
N GLU A 259 -9.68 7.03 18.51
CA GLU A 259 -10.00 8.37 17.97
C GLU A 259 -9.39 8.54 16.58
N ALA A 260 -8.14 8.08 16.41
CA ALA A 260 -7.46 8.04 15.12
C ALA A 260 -8.24 7.18 14.11
N MET A 261 -8.69 5.98 14.49
CA MET A 261 -9.52 5.13 13.64
C MET A 261 -10.88 5.79 13.32
N ALA A 262 -11.51 6.45 14.30
CA ALA A 262 -12.74 7.18 14.06
C ALA A 262 -12.54 8.35 13.08
N ALA A 263 -11.38 9.02 13.13
CA ALA A 263 -11.02 10.08 12.19
C ALA A 263 -10.85 9.53 10.76
N VAL A 264 -10.22 8.36 10.60
CA VAL A 264 -10.11 7.67 9.31
C VAL A 264 -11.48 7.27 8.78
N GLN A 265 -12.37 6.73 9.62
CA GLN A 265 -13.75 6.40 9.22
C GLN A 265 -14.53 7.63 8.76
N ARG A 266 -14.37 8.78 9.45
CA ARG A 266 -14.97 10.05 9.04
C ARG A 266 -14.45 10.49 7.68
N PHE A 267 -13.12 10.46 7.48
CA PHE A 267 -12.49 10.78 6.20
C PHE A 267 -13.04 9.92 5.06
N ILE A 268 -13.15 8.60 5.27
CA ILE A 268 -13.70 7.67 4.28
C ILE A 268 -15.16 8.01 3.95
N ALA A 269 -15.99 8.20 4.98
CA ALA A 269 -17.41 8.49 4.81
C ALA A 269 -17.66 9.84 4.11
N GLU A 270 -16.91 10.89 4.46
CA GLU A 270 -17.00 12.22 3.83
C GLU A 270 -16.65 12.18 2.34
N LYS A 271 -15.75 11.27 1.94
CA LYS A 271 -15.38 11.05 0.53
C LYS A 271 -16.28 10.03 -0.19
N GLY A 272 -17.31 9.51 0.48
CA GLY A 272 -18.26 8.56 -0.09
C GLY A 272 -17.73 7.12 -0.20
N GLY A 273 -16.63 6.80 0.49
CA GLY A 273 -16.11 5.46 0.59
C GLY A 273 -16.94 4.58 1.53
N LEU A 274 -16.79 3.27 1.38
CA LEU A 274 -17.37 2.28 2.28
C LEU A 274 -16.29 1.72 3.21
N PHE A 275 -16.65 1.42 4.46
CA PHE A 275 -15.75 0.82 5.43
C PHE A 275 -16.39 -0.46 5.98
N SER A 276 -15.65 -1.57 5.98
CA SER A 276 -16.08 -2.84 6.55
C SER A 276 -14.98 -3.45 7.39
N ILE A 277 -15.32 -3.86 8.61
CA ILE A 277 -14.41 -4.62 9.47
C ILE A 277 -14.21 -6.00 8.84
N ASN A 278 -12.96 -6.44 8.75
CA ASN A 278 -12.60 -7.72 8.18
C ASN A 278 -12.68 -8.84 9.25
N HIS A 279 -12.04 -9.96 8.94
CA HIS A 279 -11.94 -11.12 9.81
C HIS A 279 -11.22 -10.82 11.14
N PRO A 280 -11.56 -11.54 12.23
CA PRO A 280 -10.72 -11.52 13.44
C PRO A 280 -9.31 -12.00 13.10
N LYS A 281 -8.31 -11.45 13.80
CA LYS A 281 -6.91 -11.84 13.64
C LYS A 281 -6.76 -13.33 14.00
N SER A 282 -6.31 -14.16 13.06
CA SER A 282 -6.00 -15.57 13.28
C SER A 282 -4.74 -15.74 14.13
#